data_AF-A0A966JG47-F1
#
_entry.id   AF-A0A966JG47-F1
#
_cell.length_a   1.000
_cell.length_b   1.000
_cell.length_c   1.000
_cell.angle_alpha   90.00
_cell.angle_beta   90.00
_cell.angle_gamma   90.00
#
_symmetry.space_group_name_H-M   'P 1'
#
loop_
_entity.id
_entity.type
_entity.pdbx_description
1 polymer ?
#
loop_
_entity_poly.entity_id
_entity_poly.type
_entity_poly.pdbx_seq_one_letter_code
_entity_poly.pdbx_strand_id
1 'polypeptide(L)'
;MGYYVNTEDINVIVPKDLLEPAYKAVLALNDRDDLKRGGSFGAERKYWFSWMPEDLTTLSDLKEVFTQLGFEDSDYNKQGDLVLGHYNNKTGQEDIFLYVIAPFVQENSYVIWKGEDDTYWKHEFRDGKMLTYNGEVEVKWDETPYDALDATREAQRELEKMRLEYLSLSEADNA
;
A
#
# COMPACT_ATOMS: atom_id res chain seq x y z
N MET A 1 12.47 17.73 6.07
CA MET A 1 12.30 16.40 6.70
C MET A 1 10.89 15.95 6.37
N GLY A 2 10.72 14.75 5.80
CA GLY A 2 9.40 14.21 5.44
C GLY A 2 8.91 13.22 6.50
N TYR A 3 7.59 13.16 6.67
CA TYR A 3 6.87 12.24 7.55
C TYR A 3 6.92 10.83 6.95
N TYR A 4 7.22 9.81 7.74
CA TYR A 4 7.33 8.44 7.23
C TYR A 4 6.00 7.70 7.32
N VAL A 5 5.67 6.97 6.26
CA VAL A 5 4.40 6.24 6.14
C VAL A 5 4.62 4.89 5.46
N ASN A 6 3.81 3.91 5.84
CA ASN A 6 3.71 2.63 5.18
C ASN A 6 2.25 2.26 4.89
N THR A 7 2.04 1.41 3.88
CA THR A 7 0.72 0.80 3.66
C THR A 7 0.59 -0.46 4.50
N GLU A 8 -0.42 -0.50 5.38
CA GLU A 8 -0.79 -1.71 6.12
C GLU A 8 -1.56 -2.69 5.24
N ASP A 9 -2.36 -2.15 4.33
CA ASP A 9 -3.06 -2.92 3.31
C ASP A 9 -3.32 -2.05 2.08
N ILE A 10 -3.31 -2.64 0.90
CA ILE A 10 -3.55 -1.94 -0.36
C ILE A 10 -4.21 -2.86 -1.38
N ASN A 11 -5.21 -2.32 -2.05
CA ASN A 11 -5.82 -2.91 -3.22
C ASN A 11 -6.25 -1.79 -4.16
N VAL A 12 -5.32 -1.29 -4.97
CA VAL A 12 -5.61 -0.29 -6.02
C VAL A 12 -5.37 -0.93 -7.37
N ILE A 13 -6.44 -1.01 -8.16
CA ILE A 13 -6.44 -1.64 -9.47
C ILE A 13 -6.86 -0.61 -10.51
N VAL A 14 -6.04 -0.38 -11.54
CA VAL A 14 -6.41 0.41 -12.72
C VAL A 14 -6.69 -0.57 -13.86
N PRO A 15 -7.96 -0.71 -14.31
CA PRO A 15 -8.30 -1.63 -15.39
C PRO A 15 -7.50 -1.33 -16.66
N LYS A 16 -7.14 -2.38 -17.40
CA LYS A 16 -6.33 -2.29 -18.62
C LYS A 16 -6.84 -1.22 -19.60
N ASP A 17 -8.15 -1.17 -19.80
CA ASP A 17 -8.80 -0.26 -20.75
C ASP A 17 -8.78 1.20 -20.29
N LEU A 18 -8.41 1.46 -19.03
CA LEU A 18 -8.32 2.78 -18.42
C LEU A 18 -6.88 3.22 -18.13
N LEU A 19 -5.87 2.39 -18.43
CA LEU A 19 -4.46 2.73 -18.22
C LEU A 19 -4.02 3.96 -19.01
N GLU A 20 -4.37 4.04 -20.29
CA GLU A 20 -4.00 5.18 -21.14
C GLU A 20 -4.62 6.51 -20.66
N PRO A 21 -5.94 6.62 -20.41
CA PRO A 21 -6.51 7.86 -19.89
C PRO A 21 -6.01 8.20 -18.47
N ALA A 22 -5.75 7.21 -17.60
CA ALA A 22 -5.15 7.45 -16.29
C ALA A 22 -3.73 8.02 -16.41
N TYR A 23 -2.91 7.46 -17.30
CA TYR A 23 -1.56 7.96 -17.56
C TYR A 23 -1.58 9.39 -18.14
N LYS A 24 -2.49 9.69 -19.09
CA LYS A 24 -2.69 11.06 -19.58
C LYS A 24 -3.10 12.04 -18.48
N ALA A 25 -3.96 11.62 -17.55
CA ALA A 25 -4.36 12.44 -16.42
C ALA A 25 -3.18 12.75 -15.49
N VAL A 26 -2.30 11.78 -15.25
CA VAL A 26 -1.05 11.99 -14.53
C VAL A 26 -0.13 12.96 -15.29
N LEU A 27 0.08 12.78 -16.60
CA LEU A 27 0.95 13.67 -17.37
C LEU A 27 0.45 15.13 -17.36
N ALA A 28 -0.85 15.36 -17.29
CA ALA A 28 -1.42 16.70 -17.17
C ALA A 28 -1.02 17.44 -15.87
N LEU A 29 -0.48 16.73 -14.86
CA LEU A 29 0.13 17.35 -13.69
C LEU A 29 1.40 18.15 -14.00
N ASN A 30 2.05 17.91 -15.14
CA ASN A 30 3.18 18.74 -15.58
C ASN A 30 2.81 20.22 -15.65
N ASP A 31 1.57 20.56 -16.00
CA ASP A 31 1.08 21.93 -16.12
C ASP A 31 0.56 22.53 -14.79
N ARG A 32 0.70 21.79 -13.67
CA ARG A 32 0.17 22.16 -12.34
C ARG A 32 1.28 22.51 -11.34
N ASP A 33 2.07 23.52 -11.67
CA ASP A 33 3.12 24.04 -10.78
C ASP A 33 2.58 24.51 -9.42
N ASP A 34 1.31 24.93 -9.37
CA ASP A 34 0.62 25.30 -8.13
C ASP A 34 0.47 24.15 -7.14
N LEU A 35 0.53 22.90 -7.62
CA LEU A 35 0.47 21.70 -6.81
C LEU A 35 1.86 21.17 -6.42
N LYS A 36 2.93 21.57 -7.10
CA LYS A 36 4.28 21.03 -6.90
C LYS A 36 4.91 21.63 -5.64
N ARG A 37 5.32 20.76 -4.72
CA ARG A 37 5.95 21.15 -3.44
C ARG A 37 7.48 20.99 -3.46
N GLY A 38 8.02 20.31 -4.48
CA GLY A 38 9.46 20.25 -4.76
C GLY A 38 9.91 21.37 -5.69
N GLY A 39 11.21 21.69 -5.67
CA GLY A 39 11.77 22.70 -6.54
C GLY A 39 13.17 23.16 -6.15
N SER A 40 13.79 23.95 -7.04
CA SER A 40 15.07 24.60 -6.76
C SER A 40 14.87 26.09 -6.43
N PHE A 41 15.70 26.59 -5.52
CA PHE A 41 15.82 28.02 -5.26
C PHE A 41 17.05 28.54 -6.01
N GLY A 42 16.85 28.98 -7.26
CA GLY A 42 17.89 29.50 -8.15
C GLY A 42 17.38 30.66 -9.02
N ALA A 43 18.23 31.14 -9.94
CA ALA A 43 17.87 32.22 -10.88
C ALA A 43 16.70 31.84 -11.80
N GLU A 44 16.56 30.54 -12.11
CA GLU A 44 15.40 29.95 -12.75
C GLU A 44 14.72 29.02 -11.74
N ARG A 45 13.47 29.30 -11.40
CA ARG A 45 12.70 28.50 -10.44
C ARG A 45 12.14 27.28 -11.16
N LYS A 46 12.60 26.11 -10.74
CA LYS A 46 12.10 24.81 -11.22
C LYS A 46 11.16 24.19 -10.19
N TYR A 47 10.17 23.45 -10.66
CA TYR A 47 9.16 22.81 -9.83
C TYR A 47 9.04 21.33 -10.20
N TRP A 48 8.92 20.46 -9.20
CA TRP A 48 8.66 19.04 -9.41
C TRP A 48 7.82 18.48 -8.26
N PHE A 49 7.15 17.36 -8.52
CA PHE A 49 6.54 16.59 -7.44
C PHE A 49 7.64 15.86 -6.67
N SER A 50 7.55 15.81 -5.34
CA SER A 50 8.50 15.05 -4.53
C SER A 50 8.68 13.63 -5.08
N TRP A 51 9.95 13.21 -5.19
CA TRP A 51 10.37 11.89 -5.72
C TRP A 51 10.18 11.69 -7.24
N MET A 52 9.65 12.69 -7.95
CA MET A 52 9.39 12.62 -9.38
C MET A 52 10.37 13.48 -10.19
N PRO A 53 10.59 13.16 -11.48
CA PRO A 53 11.28 14.07 -12.39
C PRO A 53 10.52 15.39 -12.58
N GLU A 54 11.22 16.42 -13.06
CA GLU A 54 10.62 17.71 -13.44
C GLU A 54 9.59 17.55 -14.56
N ASP A 55 9.87 16.64 -15.50
CA ASP A 55 9.00 16.29 -16.61
C ASP A 55 8.54 14.83 -16.50
N LEU A 56 7.25 14.65 -16.23
CA LEU A 56 6.62 13.33 -16.11
C LEU A 56 6.58 12.53 -17.43
N THR A 57 6.75 13.19 -18.59
CA THR A 57 6.77 12.48 -19.89
C THR A 57 8.02 11.63 -20.10
N THR A 58 9.02 11.78 -19.21
CA THR A 58 10.21 10.94 -19.18
C THR A 58 9.92 9.51 -18.69
N LEU A 59 8.79 9.30 -18.01
CA LEU A 59 8.33 7.99 -17.50
C LEU A 59 7.38 7.39 -18.54
N SER A 60 7.61 6.16 -18.97
CA SER A 60 7.02 5.55 -20.16
C SER A 60 5.55 5.13 -20.02
N ASP A 61 5.12 4.77 -18.81
CA ASP A 61 3.75 4.33 -18.54
C ASP A 61 3.32 4.60 -17.08
N LEU A 62 2.07 4.24 -16.77
CA LEU A 62 1.50 4.42 -15.44
C LEU A 62 2.22 3.59 -14.36
N LYS A 63 2.71 2.40 -14.71
CA LYS A 63 3.47 1.55 -13.79
C LYS A 63 4.77 2.24 -13.39
N GLU A 64 5.52 2.76 -14.36
CA GLU A 64 6.77 3.46 -14.11
C GLU A 64 6.56 4.72 -13.25
N VAL A 65 5.46 5.44 -13.45
CA VAL A 65 5.06 6.55 -12.58
C VAL A 65 4.92 6.10 -11.13
N PHE A 66 4.11 5.08 -10.85
CA PHE A 66 3.85 4.68 -9.47
C PHE A 66 5.06 4.00 -8.82
N THR A 67 5.86 3.26 -9.59
CA THR A 67 7.15 2.73 -9.11
C THR A 67 8.11 3.86 -8.74
N GLN A 68 8.25 4.89 -9.59
CA GLN A 68 9.11 6.05 -9.32
C GLN A 68 8.62 6.85 -8.10
N LEU A 69 7.32 6.95 -7.93
CA LEU A 69 6.69 7.62 -6.80
C LEU A 69 6.92 6.88 -5.46
N GLY A 70 7.17 5.57 -5.51
CA GLY A 70 7.53 4.73 -4.36
C GLY A 70 6.58 3.57 -4.07
N PHE A 71 5.63 3.24 -4.95
CA PHE A 71 4.81 2.03 -4.84
C PHE A 71 5.56 0.83 -5.39
N GLU A 72 6.31 0.17 -4.51
CA GLU A 72 7.12 -1.02 -4.80
C GLU A 72 6.22 -2.20 -5.18
N ASP A 73 6.75 -3.14 -5.98
CA ASP A 73 6.03 -4.35 -6.45
C ASP A 73 4.73 -4.10 -7.25
N SER A 74 4.52 -2.89 -7.76
CA SER A 74 3.43 -2.61 -8.71
C SER A 74 3.63 -3.41 -9.99
N ASP A 75 2.60 -4.15 -10.43
CA ASP A 75 2.71 -4.98 -11.64
C ASP A 75 1.36 -5.21 -12.33
N TYR A 76 1.42 -5.72 -13.56
CA TYR A 76 0.24 -6.10 -14.33
C TYR A 76 -0.25 -7.50 -13.95
N ASN A 77 -1.53 -7.64 -13.65
CA ASN A 77 -2.15 -8.94 -13.41
C ASN A 77 -2.34 -9.73 -14.73
N LYS A 78 -2.94 -10.93 -14.65
CA LYS A 78 -3.19 -11.77 -15.84
C LYS A 78 -4.16 -11.15 -16.85
N GLN A 79 -5.00 -10.23 -16.41
CA GLN A 79 -5.97 -9.51 -17.21
C GLN A 79 -5.34 -8.27 -17.89
N GLY A 80 -4.14 -7.89 -17.46
CA GLY A 80 -3.42 -6.70 -17.92
C GLY A 80 -3.80 -5.44 -17.18
N ASP A 81 -4.51 -5.54 -16.05
CA ASP A 81 -4.77 -4.41 -15.16
C ASP A 81 -3.52 -4.11 -14.34
N LEU A 82 -3.26 -2.84 -14.07
CA LEU A 82 -2.19 -2.44 -13.16
C LEU A 82 -2.67 -2.59 -11.72
N VAL A 83 -1.96 -3.37 -10.92
CA VAL A 83 -2.15 -3.50 -9.48
C VAL A 83 -1.02 -2.75 -8.80
N LEU A 84 -1.35 -1.74 -7.98
CA LEU A 84 -0.34 -1.03 -7.21
C LEU A 84 0.12 -1.90 -6.04
N GLY A 85 1.43 -1.96 -5.84
CA GLY A 85 2.03 -2.64 -4.70
C GLY A 85 2.18 -1.72 -3.49
N HIS A 86 2.94 -2.16 -2.50
CA HIS A 86 3.01 -1.49 -1.20
C HIS A 86 3.87 -0.21 -1.26
N TYR A 87 3.62 0.69 -0.32
CA TYR A 87 4.44 1.90 -0.14
C TYR A 87 5.08 1.88 1.25
N ASN A 88 6.35 2.26 1.34
CA ASN A 88 7.07 2.31 2.61
C ASN A 88 8.21 3.35 2.59
N ASN A 89 7.85 4.64 2.61
CA ASN A 89 8.81 5.72 2.48
C ASN A 89 8.30 7.02 3.13
N LYS A 90 9.07 8.11 2.98
CA LYS A 90 8.64 9.44 3.38
C LYS A 90 7.59 9.97 2.42
N THR A 91 6.49 10.49 2.98
CA THR A 91 5.45 11.21 2.24
C THR A 91 6.08 12.20 1.29
N GLY A 92 5.67 12.13 0.04
CA GLY A 92 5.95 13.14 -0.97
C GLY A 92 4.67 13.84 -1.33
N GLN A 93 4.08 13.40 -2.43
CA GLN A 93 2.86 13.94 -3.02
C GLN A 93 2.01 12.83 -3.65
N GLU A 94 2.12 11.62 -3.12
CA GLU A 94 1.40 10.42 -3.55
C GLU A 94 -0.12 10.58 -3.49
N ASP A 95 -0.61 11.38 -2.53
CA ASP A 95 -2.00 11.81 -2.40
C ASP A 95 -2.55 12.43 -3.70
N ILE A 96 -1.74 13.26 -4.38
CA ILE A 96 -2.14 13.93 -5.62
C ILE A 96 -2.23 12.95 -6.78
N PHE A 97 -1.26 12.03 -6.91
CA PHE A 97 -1.26 11.03 -7.99
C PHE A 97 -2.43 10.06 -7.83
N LEU A 98 -2.66 9.56 -6.61
CA LEU A 98 -3.82 8.73 -6.29
C LEU A 98 -5.13 9.48 -6.56
N TYR A 99 -5.24 10.74 -6.15
CA TYR A 99 -6.43 11.56 -6.40
C TYR A 99 -6.74 11.71 -7.89
N VAL A 100 -5.71 11.97 -8.71
CA VAL A 100 -5.88 12.19 -10.15
C VAL A 100 -6.33 10.92 -10.87
N ILE A 101 -5.84 9.75 -10.44
CA ILE A 101 -6.24 8.49 -11.07
C ILE A 101 -7.60 7.97 -10.57
N ALA A 102 -8.18 8.57 -9.53
CA ALA A 102 -9.40 8.07 -8.89
C ALA A 102 -10.57 7.76 -9.86
N PRO A 103 -10.83 8.55 -10.92
CA PRO A 103 -11.87 8.23 -11.90
C PRO A 103 -11.61 6.97 -12.75
N PHE A 104 -10.38 6.47 -12.74
CA PHE A 104 -9.91 5.34 -13.56
C PHE A 104 -9.60 4.08 -12.74
N VAL A 105 -9.74 4.17 -11.42
CA VAL A 105 -9.49 3.07 -10.49
C VAL A 105 -10.76 2.22 -10.34
N GLN A 106 -10.59 0.91 -10.18
CA GLN A 106 -11.68 -0.02 -9.92
C GLN A 106 -12.44 0.36 -8.65
N GLU A 107 -13.77 0.31 -8.71
CA GLU A 107 -14.67 0.62 -7.59
C GLU A 107 -14.33 -0.19 -6.33
N ASN A 108 -14.37 0.46 -5.17
CA ASN A 108 -14.00 -0.08 -3.85
C ASN A 108 -12.52 -0.46 -3.71
N SER A 109 -11.65 -0.01 -4.61
CA SER A 109 -10.21 -0.02 -4.35
C SER A 109 -9.89 0.83 -3.12
N TYR A 110 -8.77 0.54 -2.45
CA TYR A 110 -8.38 1.26 -1.25
C TYR A 110 -6.88 1.21 -0.97
N VAL A 111 -6.44 2.12 -0.09
CA VAL A 111 -5.13 2.11 0.56
C VAL A 111 -5.33 2.40 2.04
N ILE A 112 -4.82 1.54 2.93
CA ILE A 112 -4.74 1.78 4.37
C ILE A 112 -3.32 2.17 4.71
N TRP A 113 -3.17 3.38 5.24
CA TRP A 113 -1.90 3.96 5.61
C TRP A 113 -1.71 3.89 7.12
N LYS A 114 -0.45 3.71 7.51
CA LYS A 114 0.04 3.91 8.86
C LYS A 114 1.17 4.94 8.83
N GLY A 115 1.06 5.91 9.72
CA GLY A 115 2.09 6.91 9.96
C GLY A 115 3.10 6.47 11.02
N GLU A 116 4.26 7.14 11.05
CA GLU A 116 5.32 6.89 12.03
C GLU A 116 4.94 7.16 13.49
N ASP A 117 3.80 7.81 13.73
CA ASP A 117 3.22 8.12 15.04
C ASP A 117 2.00 7.24 15.39
N ASP A 118 1.85 6.08 14.74
CA ASP A 118 0.70 5.18 14.86
C ASP A 118 -0.65 5.84 14.53
N THR A 119 -0.65 6.89 13.70
CA THR A 119 -1.88 7.37 13.06
C THR A 119 -2.24 6.51 11.86
N TYR A 120 -3.53 6.35 11.62
CA TYR A 120 -4.04 5.55 10.51
C TYR A 120 -5.04 6.36 9.69
N TRP A 121 -5.01 6.19 8.38
CA TRP A 121 -6.04 6.71 7.50
C TRP A 121 -6.22 5.79 6.29
N LYS A 122 -7.42 5.82 5.72
CA LYS A 122 -7.79 5.04 4.54
C LYS A 122 -8.13 5.98 3.40
N HIS A 123 -7.59 5.71 2.22
CA HIS A 123 -8.10 6.22 0.95
C HIS A 123 -8.99 5.15 0.33
N GLU A 124 -10.24 5.48 0.00
CA GLU A 124 -11.19 4.60 -0.70
C GLU A 124 -11.59 5.23 -2.02
N PHE A 125 -11.64 4.41 -3.07
CA PHE A 125 -12.03 4.83 -4.41
C PHE A 125 -13.47 4.41 -4.68
N ARG A 126 -14.37 5.40 -4.75
CA ARG A 126 -15.80 5.18 -4.94
C ARG A 126 -16.41 6.29 -5.79
N ASP A 127 -17.28 5.94 -6.72
CA ASP A 127 -17.94 6.88 -7.64
C ASP A 127 -16.93 7.78 -8.40
N GLY A 128 -15.78 7.22 -8.77
CA GLY A 128 -14.69 7.94 -9.44
C GLY A 128 -13.99 9.00 -8.59
N LYS A 129 -14.13 8.94 -7.26
CA LYS A 129 -13.52 9.86 -6.29
C LYS A 129 -12.66 9.11 -5.29
N MET A 130 -11.64 9.79 -4.77
CA MET A 130 -10.89 9.34 -3.60
C MET A 130 -11.48 9.96 -2.33
N LEU A 131 -11.85 9.12 -1.36
CA LEU A 131 -12.39 9.52 -0.07
C LEU A 131 -11.39 9.18 1.03
N THR A 132 -11.15 10.11 1.95
CA THR A 132 -10.24 9.91 3.09
C THR A 132 -11.02 9.67 4.37
N TYR A 133 -10.65 8.61 5.11
CA TYR A 133 -11.19 8.29 6.42
C TYR A 133 -10.05 8.18 7.42
N ASN A 134 -10.13 8.89 8.53
CA ASN A 134 -9.17 8.72 9.62
C ASN A 134 -9.56 7.47 10.43
N GLY A 135 -8.55 6.73 10.90
CA GLY A 135 -8.69 5.55 11.73
C GLY A 135 -8.01 5.72 13.08
N GLU A 136 -8.49 5.00 14.07
CA GLU A 136 -7.89 4.88 15.39
C GLU A 136 -7.76 3.39 15.73
N VAL A 137 -6.67 3.01 16.39
CA VAL A 137 -6.45 1.63 16.85
C VAL A 137 -6.76 1.54 18.33
N GLU A 138 -7.70 0.66 18.69
CA GLU A 138 -7.98 0.29 20.08
C GLU A 138 -7.24 -1.02 20.40
N VAL A 139 -6.22 -0.95 21.24
CA VAL A 139 -5.51 -2.15 21.72
C VAL A 139 -6.18 -2.66 22.99
N LYS A 140 -6.67 -3.89 22.95
CA LYS A 140 -7.21 -4.60 24.12
C LYS A 140 -6.24 -5.66 24.56
N TRP A 141 -5.84 -5.59 25.82
CA TRP A 141 -5.01 -6.60 26.47
C TRP A 141 -5.92 -7.58 27.20
N ASP A 142 -5.64 -8.88 27.09
CA ASP A 142 -6.20 -9.87 28.01
C ASP A 142 -5.59 -9.61 29.40
N GLU A 143 -6.44 -9.52 30.42
CA GLU A 143 -6.03 -9.30 31.81
C GLU A 143 -5.49 -10.56 32.47
N THR A 144 -5.45 -11.69 31.76
CA THR A 144 -4.91 -12.96 32.24
C THR A 144 -3.42 -13.05 31.88
N PRO A 145 -2.49 -12.65 32.76
CA PRO A 145 -1.08 -12.84 32.49
C PRO A 145 -0.76 -14.34 32.44
N TYR A 146 0.03 -14.75 31.46
CA TYR A 146 0.57 -16.11 31.39
C TYR A 146 2.09 -16.07 31.55
N ASP A 147 2.64 -17.12 32.17
CA ASP A 147 4.08 -17.33 32.18
C ASP A 147 4.51 -17.93 30.83
N ALA A 148 5.45 -17.28 30.16
CA ALA A 148 5.88 -17.68 28.82
C ALA A 148 6.52 -19.09 28.79
N LEU A 149 7.15 -19.52 29.89
CA LEU A 149 7.73 -20.85 30.00
C LEU A 149 6.65 -21.93 30.19
N ASP A 150 5.59 -21.62 30.94
CA ASP A 150 4.47 -22.54 31.12
C ASP A 150 3.65 -22.70 29.83
N ALA A 151 3.39 -21.61 29.09
CA ALA A 151 2.75 -21.69 27.77
C ALA A 151 3.56 -22.55 26.78
N THR A 152 4.91 -22.44 26.82
CA THR A 152 5.79 -23.26 25.99
C THR A 152 5.72 -24.74 26.38
N ARG A 153 5.69 -25.04 27.67
CA ARG A 153 5.58 -26.42 28.19
C ARG A 153 4.23 -27.04 27.84
N GLU A 154 3.15 -26.29 27.92
CA GLU A 154 1.82 -26.74 27.50
C GLU A 154 1.78 -27.04 26.00
N ALA A 155 2.31 -26.14 25.16
CA ALA A 155 2.40 -26.36 23.72
C ALA A 155 3.21 -27.63 23.37
N GLN A 156 4.33 -27.87 24.07
CA GLN A 156 5.12 -29.09 23.89
C GLN A 156 4.36 -30.35 24.30
N ARG A 157 3.59 -30.32 25.40
CA ARG A 157 2.76 -31.44 25.84
C ARG A 157 1.64 -31.75 24.84
N GLU A 158 0.98 -30.73 24.30
CA GLU A 158 -0.06 -30.91 23.29
C GLU A 158 0.52 -31.45 21.97
N LEU A 159 1.70 -30.98 21.54
CA LEU A 159 2.40 -31.54 20.38
C LEU A 159 2.80 -33.01 20.59
N GLU A 160 3.31 -33.36 21.77
CA GLU A 160 3.63 -34.75 22.12
C GLU A 160 2.38 -35.64 22.10
N LYS A 161 1.26 -35.14 22.64
CA LYS A 161 -0.02 -35.84 22.63
C LYS A 161 -0.55 -36.04 21.22
N MET A 162 -0.54 -35.01 20.38
CA MET A 162 -0.92 -35.11 18.96
C MET A 162 -0.04 -36.11 18.20
N ARG A 163 1.28 -36.11 18.47
CA ARG A 163 2.22 -37.05 17.86
C ARG A 163 1.89 -38.50 18.25
N LEU A 164 1.59 -38.74 19.52
CA LEU A 164 1.23 -40.08 20.02
C LEU A 164 -0.11 -40.56 19.45
N GLU A 165 -1.12 -39.67 19.37
CA GLU A 165 -2.39 -39.96 18.71
C GLU A 165 -2.19 -40.31 17.23
N TYR A 166 -1.40 -39.53 16.50
CA TYR A 166 -1.10 -39.80 15.10
C TYR A 166 -0.38 -41.14 14.87
N LEU A 167 0.60 -41.48 15.73
CA LEU A 167 1.28 -42.77 15.69
C LEU A 167 0.30 -43.93 15.93
N SER A 168 -0.58 -43.80 16.93
CA SER A 168 -1.58 -44.84 17.24
C SER A 168 -2.58 -45.09 16.10
N LEU A 169 -2.94 -44.04 15.36
CA LEU A 169 -3.80 -44.15 14.17
C LEU A 169 -3.05 -44.83 13.00
N SER A 170 -1.77 -44.51 12.81
CA SER A 170 -0.94 -45.10 11.75
C SER A 170 -0.60 -46.58 11.97
N GLU A 171 -0.56 -47.03 13.23
CA GLU A 171 -0.37 -48.44 13.58
C GLU A 171 -1.66 -49.26 13.42
N ALA A 172 -2.82 -48.64 13.65
CA ALA A 172 -4.13 -49.28 13.45
C ALA A 172 -4.47 -49.52 11.97
N ASP A 173 -3.95 -48.70 11.05
CA ASP A 173 -4.13 -48.87 9.60
C ASP A 173 -3.19 -49.93 8.97
N ASN A 174 -2.19 -50.41 9.70
CA ASN A 174 -1.19 -51.40 9.23
C ASN A 174 -1.38 -52.81 9.84
N ALA A 175 -2.44 -53.06 10.60
CA ALA A 175 -2.79 -54.33 11.23
C ALA A 175 -4.03 -54.97 10.59
#